data_AF-A0A5J9T7H1-F1
#
_entry.id   AF-A0A5J9T7H1-F1
#
_cell.length_a   1.000
_cell.length_b   1.000
_cell.length_c   1.000
_cell.angle_alpha   90.00
_cell.angle_beta   90.00
_cell.angle_gamma   90.00
#
_symmetry.space_group_name_H-M   'P 1'
#
loop_
_entity.id
_entity.type
_entity.pdbx_description
1 polymer ?
#
loop_
_entity_poly.entity_id
_entity_poly.type
_entity_poly.pdbx_seq_one_letter_code
_entity_poly.pdbx_strand_id
1 'polypeptide(L)'
;FFEFFFHQHIFDLAGSPEELSLFTDVVKRWDITDAHSLPCYMQSCYLAPFSVTNEMAKMVEKEHSQNPIHHFRKAWEKLFDAFMLEAKWFAGHEDEGQYGLDGSYKDYYMSENPSSYPDSINQHIRSLISKAWEELNKECFSIKSFPPIFQEVSLNFARMVRVMYSYDEKQKLSILEEYANFLLL
;
A
#
# COMPACT_ATOMS: atom_id res chain seq x y z
N PHE A 1 -4.89 -7.02 -4.33
CA PHE A 1 -5.27 -6.21 -3.15
C PHE A 1 -5.12 -6.99 -1.85
N PHE A 2 -5.65 -8.22 -1.73
CA PHE A 2 -5.36 -9.11 -0.59
C PHE A 2 -3.85 -9.35 -0.36
N GLU A 3 -3.07 -9.43 -1.44
CA GLU A 3 -1.61 -9.58 -1.32
C GLU A 3 -0.94 -8.37 -0.66
N PHE A 4 -1.44 -7.13 -0.82
CA PHE A 4 -0.85 -5.95 -0.17
C PHE A 4 -0.95 -6.03 1.36
N PHE A 5 -2.08 -6.49 1.88
CA PHE A 5 -2.27 -6.70 3.33
C PHE A 5 -1.34 -7.76 3.90
N PHE A 6 -1.02 -8.81 3.12
CA PHE A 6 -0.05 -9.82 3.55
C PHE A 6 1.38 -9.27 3.64
N HIS A 7 1.77 -8.37 2.73
CA HIS A 7 3.08 -7.72 2.80
C HIS A 7 3.17 -6.77 3.99
N GLN A 8 2.15 -5.96 4.24
CA GLN A 8 2.08 -5.11 5.43
C GLN A 8 2.18 -5.94 6.71
N HIS A 9 1.39 -7.01 6.83
CA HIS A 9 1.45 -7.89 8.00
C HIS A 9 2.85 -8.51 8.25
N ILE A 10 3.62 -8.79 7.20
CA ILE A 10 5.01 -9.25 7.37
C ILE A 10 5.88 -8.17 7.99
N PHE A 11 5.77 -6.94 7.50
CA PHE A 11 6.59 -5.81 7.96
C PHE A 11 6.15 -5.24 9.31
N ASP A 12 4.86 -5.34 9.65
CA ASP A 12 4.29 -4.75 10.87
C ASP A 12 4.32 -5.70 12.07
N LEU A 13 4.23 -7.02 11.84
CA LEU A 13 3.91 -7.98 12.92
C LEU A 13 4.73 -9.26 12.91
N ALA A 14 5.23 -9.72 11.75
CA ALA A 14 5.77 -11.08 11.64
C ALA A 14 7.30 -11.16 11.44
N GLY A 15 7.91 -10.22 10.74
CA GLY A 15 9.33 -10.27 10.38
C GLY A 15 10.25 -9.62 11.40
N SER A 16 11.37 -10.27 11.72
CA SER A 16 12.48 -9.62 12.45
C SER A 16 13.23 -8.62 11.56
N PRO A 17 13.93 -7.62 12.13
CA PRO A 17 14.68 -6.62 11.33
C PRO A 17 15.66 -7.25 10.34
N GLU A 18 16.34 -8.33 10.71
CA GLU A 18 17.26 -9.08 9.85
C GLU A 18 16.52 -9.76 8.69
N GLU A 19 15.38 -10.41 8.96
CA GLU A 19 14.56 -11.05 7.92
C GLU A 19 13.95 -10.03 6.96
N LEU A 20 13.48 -8.89 7.47
CA LEU A 20 12.96 -7.79 6.64
C LEU A 20 14.06 -7.22 5.75
N SER A 21 15.29 -7.04 6.28
CA SER A 21 16.42 -6.55 5.49
C SER A 21 16.76 -7.53 4.37
N LEU A 22 16.80 -8.82 4.68
CA LEU A 22 17.03 -9.88 3.70
C LEU A 22 15.93 -9.88 2.62
N PHE A 23 14.67 -9.74 3.02
CA PHE A 23 13.53 -9.66 2.11
C PHE A 23 13.64 -8.47 1.15
N THR A 24 13.91 -7.27 1.67
CA THR A 24 14.09 -6.06 0.84
C THR A 24 15.24 -6.23 -0.16
N ASP A 25 16.34 -6.87 0.24
CA ASP A 25 17.47 -7.13 -0.65
C ASP A 25 17.10 -8.11 -1.78
N VAL A 26 16.34 -9.17 -1.47
CA VAL A 26 15.84 -10.13 -2.47
C VAL A 26 14.90 -9.45 -3.46
N VAL A 27 14.01 -8.57 -2.99
CA VAL A 27 13.15 -7.73 -3.85
C VAL A 27 13.99 -6.87 -4.79
N LYS A 28 15.03 -6.20 -4.29
CA LYS A 28 15.89 -5.33 -5.12
C LYS A 28 16.60 -6.11 -6.22
N ARG A 29 17.15 -7.28 -5.89
CA ARG A 29 17.82 -8.17 -6.85
C ARG A 29 16.86 -8.72 -7.90
N TRP A 30 15.62 -9.04 -7.49
CA TRP A 30 14.55 -9.54 -8.35
C TRP A 30 14.96 -10.81 -9.12
N ASP A 31 15.52 -11.78 -8.40
CA ASP A 31 15.88 -13.10 -8.92
C ASP A 31 15.02 -14.18 -8.24
N ILE A 32 14.36 -15.03 -9.03
CA ILE A 32 13.52 -16.11 -8.51
C ILE A 32 14.30 -17.11 -7.65
N THR A 33 15.59 -17.31 -7.93
CA THR A 33 16.44 -18.25 -7.21
C THR A 33 16.74 -17.79 -5.79
N ASP A 34 16.71 -16.47 -5.56
CA ASP A 34 16.91 -15.87 -4.26
C ASP A 34 15.74 -16.15 -3.31
N ALA A 35 14.57 -16.57 -3.82
CA ALA A 35 13.44 -16.95 -2.99
C ALA A 35 13.83 -18.01 -1.95
N HIS A 36 14.69 -18.97 -2.32
CA HIS A 36 15.11 -20.04 -1.42
C HIS A 36 15.92 -19.55 -0.20
N SER A 37 16.46 -18.34 -0.25
CA SER A 37 17.18 -17.73 0.88
C SER A 37 16.24 -17.18 1.95
N LEU A 38 14.95 -17.00 1.65
CA LEU A 38 13.96 -16.44 2.57
C LEU A 38 13.32 -17.53 3.45
N PRO A 39 12.84 -17.16 4.66
CA PRO A 39 11.95 -18.02 5.44
C PRO A 39 10.71 -18.44 4.66
N CYS A 40 10.19 -19.66 4.89
CA CYS A 40 9.07 -20.22 4.11
C CYS A 40 7.84 -19.32 4.03
N TYR A 41 7.52 -18.57 5.09
CA TYR A 41 6.37 -17.66 5.10
C TYR A 41 6.59 -16.42 4.22
N MET A 42 7.83 -15.93 4.11
CA MET A 42 8.21 -14.80 3.25
C MET A 42 8.37 -15.22 1.78
N GLN A 43 8.73 -16.48 1.51
CA GLN A 43 8.87 -16.98 0.14
C GLN A 43 7.61 -16.78 -0.68
N SER A 44 6.45 -17.16 -0.13
CA SER A 44 5.16 -16.98 -0.80
C SER A 44 4.87 -15.50 -1.08
N CYS A 45 5.21 -14.62 -0.14
CA CYS A 45 5.05 -13.18 -0.31
C CYS A 45 6.03 -12.59 -1.33
N TYR A 46 7.20 -13.17 -1.55
CA TYR A 46 8.06 -12.77 -2.66
C TYR A 46 7.58 -13.32 -4.01
N LEU A 47 7.21 -14.60 -4.05
CA LEU A 47 6.89 -15.32 -5.29
C LEU A 47 5.61 -14.82 -5.95
N ALA A 48 4.59 -14.44 -5.17
CA ALA A 48 3.33 -13.92 -5.71
C ALA A 48 3.53 -12.63 -6.55
N PRO A 49 4.08 -11.53 -6.01
CA PRO A 49 4.33 -10.32 -6.79
C PRO A 49 5.36 -10.55 -7.89
N PHE A 50 6.37 -11.41 -7.66
CA PHE A 50 7.34 -11.77 -8.70
C PHE A 50 6.65 -12.42 -9.91
N SER A 51 5.83 -13.44 -9.70
CA SER A 51 5.16 -14.18 -10.78
C SER A 51 4.22 -13.26 -11.57
N VAL A 52 3.31 -12.58 -10.88
CA VAL A 52 2.32 -11.68 -11.49
C VAL A 52 3.01 -10.58 -12.30
N THR A 53 4.04 -9.96 -11.75
CA THR A 53 4.76 -8.87 -12.42
C THR A 53 5.49 -9.35 -13.67
N ASN A 54 6.14 -10.51 -13.61
CA ASN A 54 6.85 -11.07 -14.77
C ASN A 54 5.87 -11.54 -15.85
N GLU A 55 4.71 -12.09 -15.47
CA GLU A 55 3.63 -12.42 -16.42
C GLU A 55 3.08 -11.17 -17.10
N MET A 56 2.76 -10.13 -16.33
CA MET A 56 2.32 -8.83 -16.87
C MET A 56 3.37 -8.25 -17.83
N ALA A 57 4.65 -8.28 -17.45
CA ALA A 57 5.72 -7.79 -18.32
C ALA A 57 5.81 -8.57 -19.65
N LYS A 58 5.66 -9.89 -19.61
CA LYS A 58 5.61 -10.74 -20.82
C LYS A 58 4.39 -10.43 -21.69
N MET A 59 3.23 -10.16 -21.10
CA MET A 59 2.02 -9.77 -21.86
C MET A 59 2.24 -8.45 -22.59
N VAL A 60 2.76 -7.43 -21.91
CA VAL A 60 3.07 -6.12 -22.50
C VAL A 60 4.15 -6.23 -23.57
N GLU A 61 5.18 -7.04 -23.35
CA GLU A 61 6.24 -7.28 -24.35
C GLU A 61 5.68 -7.95 -25.60
N LYS A 62 4.76 -8.90 -25.45
CA LYS A 62 4.10 -9.56 -26.58
C LYS A 62 3.20 -8.60 -27.37
N GLU A 63 2.47 -7.72 -26.70
CA GLU A 63 1.50 -6.83 -27.35
C GLU A 63 2.14 -5.56 -27.94
N HIS A 64 3.11 -4.99 -27.24
CA HIS A 64 3.67 -3.67 -27.57
C HIS A 64 5.16 -3.72 -27.93
N SER A 65 5.81 -4.90 -27.90
CA SER A 65 7.27 -5.04 -28.13
C SER A 65 8.13 -4.19 -27.20
N GLN A 66 7.59 -3.87 -26.02
CA GLN A 66 8.26 -3.10 -24.97
C GLN A 66 8.26 -3.92 -23.69
N ASN A 67 9.41 -4.02 -23.04
CA ASN A 67 9.53 -4.75 -21.78
C ASN A 67 9.46 -3.78 -20.59
N PRO A 68 8.34 -3.71 -19.84
CA PRO A 68 8.17 -2.77 -18.74
C PRO A 68 8.80 -3.25 -17.43
N ILE A 69 9.46 -4.41 -17.39
CA ILE A 69 9.87 -5.07 -16.14
C ILE A 69 10.69 -4.16 -15.23
N HIS A 70 11.55 -3.32 -15.80
CA HIS A 70 12.35 -2.37 -15.04
C HIS A 70 11.49 -1.34 -14.29
N HIS A 71 10.42 -0.84 -14.90
CA HIS A 71 9.49 0.09 -14.25
C HIS A 71 8.72 -0.57 -13.12
N PHE A 72 8.27 -1.82 -13.33
CA PHE A 72 7.58 -2.57 -12.30
C PHE A 72 8.47 -2.90 -11.11
N ARG A 73 9.71 -3.36 -11.36
CA ARG A 73 10.72 -3.60 -10.31
C ARG A 73 10.95 -2.37 -9.45
N LYS A 74 11.11 -1.21 -10.09
CA LYS A 74 11.33 0.06 -9.38
C LYS A 74 10.12 0.49 -8.55
N ALA A 75 8.91 0.16 -8.98
CA ALA A 75 7.69 0.43 -8.20
C ALA A 75 7.64 -0.45 -6.95
N TRP A 76 7.94 -1.75 -7.08
CA TRP A 76 8.03 -2.67 -5.94
C TRP A 76 9.14 -2.27 -4.97
N GLU A 77 10.34 -1.94 -5.47
CA GLU A 77 11.46 -1.47 -4.65
C GLU A 77 11.05 -0.27 -3.78
N LYS A 78 10.43 0.75 -4.38
CA LYS A 78 9.94 1.92 -3.63
C LYS A 78 8.91 1.58 -2.57
N LEU A 79 8.01 0.63 -2.87
CA LEU A 79 6.99 0.19 -1.92
C LEU A 79 7.63 -0.49 -0.71
N PHE A 80 8.54 -1.43 -0.94
CA PHE A 80 9.21 -2.15 0.15
C PHE A 80 10.21 -1.28 0.93
N ASP A 81 10.83 -0.29 0.28
CA ASP A 81 11.63 0.72 0.98
C ASP A 81 10.75 1.56 1.93
N ALA A 82 9.51 1.87 1.54
CA ALA A 82 8.56 2.57 2.41
C ALA A 82 8.14 1.70 3.61
N PHE A 83 7.79 0.42 3.39
CA PHE A 83 7.48 -0.50 4.50
C PHE A 83 8.65 -0.70 5.45
N MET A 84 9.88 -0.81 4.93
CA MET A 84 11.09 -0.90 5.75
C MET A 84 11.33 0.37 6.58
N LEU A 85 11.01 1.54 6.04
CA LEU A 85 11.12 2.80 6.78
C LEU A 85 10.10 2.85 7.93
N GLU A 86 8.86 2.43 7.66
CA GLU A 86 7.80 2.33 8.67
C GLU A 86 8.21 1.36 9.79
N ALA A 87 8.65 0.14 9.45
CA ALA A 87 9.12 -0.85 10.41
C ALA A 87 10.26 -0.32 11.31
N LYS A 88 11.18 0.48 10.76
CA LYS A 88 12.25 1.13 11.53
C LYS A 88 11.74 2.19 12.48
N TRP A 89 10.72 2.96 12.10
CA TRP A 89 10.08 3.90 13.01
C TRP A 89 9.43 3.16 14.18
N PHE A 90 8.75 2.04 13.93
CA PHE A 90 8.17 1.21 15.00
C PHE A 90 9.22 0.66 15.96
N ALA A 91 10.32 0.10 15.45
CA ALA A 91 11.38 -0.44 16.28
C ALA A 91 12.11 0.65 17.11
N GLY A 92 12.13 1.90 16.65
CA GLY A 92 12.72 3.03 17.39
C GLY A 92 11.88 3.55 18.55
N HIS A 93 10.61 3.14 18.66
CA HIS A 93 9.64 3.60 19.68
C HIS A 93 9.36 2.53 20.75
N GLU A 94 10.34 1.68 21.09
CA GLU A 94 10.23 0.56 22.05
C GLU A 94 9.88 0.94 23.52
N ASP A 95 9.64 2.21 23.88
CA ASP A 95 9.38 2.60 25.28
C ASP A 95 7.90 2.65 25.70
N GLU A 96 6.92 2.42 24.83
CA GLU A 96 5.51 2.38 25.25
C GLU A 96 4.71 1.29 24.54
N GLY A 97 4.71 0.07 25.09
CA GLY A 97 3.57 -0.87 25.13
C GLY A 97 2.63 -1.04 23.92
N GLN A 98 3.06 -0.78 22.69
CA GLN A 98 2.21 -0.82 21.50
C GLN A 98 2.21 -2.23 20.91
N TYR A 99 1.19 -3.00 21.28
CA TYR A 99 0.79 -4.20 20.57
C TYR A 99 0.31 -3.82 19.15
N GLY A 100 1.21 -3.88 18.17
CA GLY A 100 0.85 -4.10 16.76
C GLY A 100 -0.10 -3.07 16.13
N LEU A 101 -0.14 -1.85 16.64
CA LEU A 101 -0.87 -0.75 16.04
C LEU A 101 0.15 0.13 15.34
N ASP A 102 -0.01 0.28 14.03
CA ASP A 102 0.68 1.34 13.33
C ASP A 102 0.30 2.67 13.99
N GLY A 103 1.28 3.52 14.28
CA GLY A 103 1.05 4.81 14.93
C GLY A 103 0.16 5.60 14.00
N SER A 104 -1.13 5.69 14.31
CA SER A 104 -2.07 6.29 13.38
C SER A 104 -1.72 7.77 13.25
N TYR A 105 -1.93 8.37 12.08
CA TYR A 105 -1.74 9.82 11.89
C TYR A 105 -2.46 10.65 12.97
N LYS A 106 -3.55 10.09 13.52
CA LYS A 106 -4.30 10.65 14.63
C LYS A 106 -3.45 10.79 15.90
N ASP A 107 -2.73 9.73 16.28
CA ASP A 107 -1.91 9.70 17.49
C ASP A 107 -0.72 10.66 17.36
N TYR A 108 -0.08 10.66 16.19
CA TYR A 108 0.98 11.61 15.86
C TYR A 108 0.51 13.07 15.96
N TYR A 109 -0.59 13.42 15.30
CA TYR A 109 -1.10 14.80 15.32
C TYR A 109 -1.53 15.23 16.73
N MET A 110 -2.11 14.33 17.54
CA MET A 110 -2.44 14.63 18.94
C MET A 110 -1.18 14.88 19.78
N SER A 111 -0.11 14.13 19.55
CA SER A 111 1.17 14.32 20.25
C SER A 111 1.81 15.67 19.94
N GLU A 112 1.73 16.13 18.69
CA GLU A 112 2.25 17.43 18.27
C GLU A 112 1.35 18.61 18.65
N ASN A 113 0.05 18.35 18.86
CA ASN A 113 -0.95 19.38 19.16
C ASN A 113 -1.76 19.07 20.44
N PRO A 114 -1.14 19.05 21.64
CA PRO A 114 -1.81 18.61 22.88
C PRO A 114 -3.01 19.47 23.27
N SER A 115 -3.04 20.73 22.83
CA SER A 115 -4.12 21.69 23.11
C SER A 115 -5.32 21.58 22.17
N SER A 116 -5.27 20.69 21.17
CA SER A 116 -6.35 20.51 20.20
C SER A 116 -7.46 19.62 20.74
N TYR A 117 -8.71 19.99 20.48
CA TYR A 117 -9.86 19.16 20.87
C TYR A 117 -9.88 17.83 20.11
N PRO A 118 -10.24 16.69 20.72
CA PRO A 118 -10.28 15.40 20.04
C PRO A 118 -11.12 15.38 18.75
N ASP A 119 -12.20 16.15 18.69
CA ASP A 119 -13.05 16.25 17.48
C ASP A 119 -12.39 17.03 16.34
N SER A 120 -11.43 17.90 16.64
CA SER A 120 -10.75 18.72 15.64
C SER A 120 -9.88 17.89 14.69
N ILE A 121 -9.39 16.73 15.14
CA ILE A 121 -8.52 15.87 14.32
C ILE A 121 -9.26 15.22 13.16
N ASN A 122 -10.49 14.79 13.38
CA ASN A 122 -11.31 14.16 12.35
C ASN A 122 -11.68 15.19 11.28
N GLN A 123 -11.93 16.43 11.70
CA GLN A 123 -12.17 17.54 10.78
C GLN A 123 -10.89 17.89 9.98
N HIS A 124 -9.73 17.89 10.63
CA HIS A 124 -8.44 18.11 9.98
C HIS A 124 -8.12 17.02 8.95
N ILE A 125 -8.25 15.74 9.31
CA ILE A 125 -8.07 14.61 8.39
C ILE A 125 -9.03 14.71 7.20
N ARG A 126 -10.32 15.02 7.44
CA ARG A 126 -11.30 15.25 6.36
C ARG A 126 -10.88 16.42 5.45
N SER A 127 -10.32 17.48 6.02
CA SER A 127 -9.80 18.61 5.25
C SER A 127 -8.61 18.22 4.38
N LEU A 128 -7.66 17.43 4.91
CA LEU A 128 -6.52 16.91 4.14
C LEU A 128 -6.99 16.04 2.97
N ILE A 129 -7.92 15.12 3.23
CA ILE A 129 -8.51 14.26 2.18
C ILE A 129 -9.19 15.12 1.12
N SER A 130 -9.98 16.13 1.52
CA SER A 130 -10.64 17.05 0.57
C SER A 130 -9.63 17.79 -0.31
N LYS A 131 -8.56 18.31 0.28
CA LYS A 131 -7.49 19.02 -0.45
C LYS A 131 -6.80 18.10 -1.46
N ALA A 132 -6.44 16.88 -1.04
CA ALA A 132 -5.83 15.89 -1.93
C ALA A 132 -6.76 15.51 -3.10
N TRP A 133 -8.08 15.40 -2.85
CA TRP A 133 -9.07 15.19 -3.91
C TRP A 133 -9.17 16.36 -4.89
N GLU A 134 -9.13 17.59 -4.39
CA GLU A 134 -9.13 18.79 -5.24
C GLU A 134 -7.89 18.84 -6.14
N GLU A 135 -6.71 18.51 -5.61
CA GLU A 135 -5.48 18.41 -6.37
C GLU A 135 -5.54 17.30 -7.43
N LEU A 136 -6.00 16.10 -7.06
CA LEU A 136 -6.18 14.99 -8.00
C LEU A 136 -7.12 15.36 -9.15
N ASN A 137 -8.26 15.99 -8.83
CA ASN A 137 -9.20 16.45 -9.84
C ASN A 137 -8.55 17.48 -10.78
N LYS A 138 -7.82 18.47 -10.24
CA LYS A 138 -7.10 19.47 -11.06
C LYS A 138 -6.13 18.82 -12.04
N GLU A 139 -5.39 17.80 -11.61
CA GLU A 139 -4.45 17.06 -12.48
C GLU A 139 -5.16 16.26 -13.58
N CYS A 140 -6.33 15.68 -13.31
CA CYS A 140 -7.14 15.01 -14.34
C CYS A 140 -7.65 15.98 -15.42
N PHE A 141 -7.87 17.24 -15.09
CA PHE A 141 -8.30 18.28 -16.04
C PHE A 141 -7.13 19.09 -16.65
N SER A 142 -5.88 18.77 -16.32
CA SER A 142 -4.72 19.52 -16.82
C SER A 142 -4.39 19.17 -18.28
N ILE A 143 -3.81 20.13 -19.02
CA ILE A 143 -3.47 19.96 -20.45
C ILE A 143 -2.27 19.00 -20.66
N LYS A 144 -1.47 18.75 -19.62
CA LYS A 144 -0.33 17.82 -19.65
C LYS A 144 -0.69 16.40 -19.18
N SER A 145 -1.97 16.05 -19.25
CA SER A 145 -2.46 14.91 -18.50
C SER A 145 -2.27 13.57 -19.23
N PHE A 146 -2.23 12.52 -18.42
CA PHE A 146 -2.10 11.13 -18.85
C PHE A 146 -3.26 10.69 -19.76
N PRO A 147 -3.13 9.56 -20.49
CA PRO A 147 -4.22 9.02 -21.29
C PRO A 147 -5.50 8.87 -20.47
N PRO A 148 -6.70 9.09 -21.06
CA PRO A 148 -7.97 9.06 -20.31
C PRO A 148 -8.18 7.77 -19.50
N ILE A 149 -7.79 6.62 -20.05
CA ILE A 149 -7.87 5.33 -19.35
C ILE A 149 -7.01 5.31 -18.07
N PHE A 150 -5.84 5.93 -18.09
CA PHE A 150 -4.96 6.00 -16.92
C PHE A 150 -5.53 6.93 -15.85
N GLN A 151 -6.12 8.06 -16.26
CA GLN A 151 -6.83 8.95 -15.35
C GLN A 151 -8.03 8.26 -14.69
N GLU A 152 -8.83 7.54 -15.48
CA GLU A 152 -10.00 6.79 -15.01
C GLU A 152 -9.60 5.71 -14.00
N VAL A 153 -8.59 4.89 -14.32
CA VAL A 153 -8.07 3.87 -13.39
C VAL A 153 -7.57 4.51 -12.10
N SER A 154 -6.84 5.64 -12.18
CA SER A 154 -6.32 6.35 -11.00
C SER A 154 -7.45 6.89 -10.12
N LEU A 155 -8.49 7.49 -10.72
CA LEU A 155 -9.66 7.99 -10.01
C LEU A 155 -10.47 6.87 -9.37
N ASN A 156 -10.67 5.76 -10.08
CA ASN A 156 -11.39 4.60 -9.57
C ASN A 156 -10.65 3.96 -8.39
N PHE A 157 -9.31 3.89 -8.45
CA PHE A 157 -8.50 3.42 -7.33
C PHE A 157 -8.65 4.33 -6.10
N ALA A 158 -8.56 5.65 -6.27
CA ALA A 158 -8.77 6.60 -5.17
C ALA A 158 -10.18 6.52 -4.56
N ARG A 159 -11.22 6.30 -5.38
CA ARG A 159 -12.60 6.09 -4.91
C ARG A 159 -12.75 4.80 -4.11
N MET A 160 -12.06 3.73 -4.54
CA MET A 160 -12.10 2.43 -3.88
C MET A 160 -11.59 2.50 -2.43
N VAL A 161 -10.58 3.33 -2.15
CA VAL A 161 -10.08 3.57 -0.77
C VAL A 161 -11.22 3.95 0.17
N ARG A 162 -12.13 4.84 -0.24
CA ARG A 162 -13.26 5.23 0.62
C ARG A 162 -14.19 4.06 0.96
N VAL A 163 -14.40 3.15 -0.01
CA VAL A 163 -15.27 1.98 0.14
C VAL A 163 -14.61 0.90 1.01
N MET A 164 -13.29 0.70 0.86
CA MET A 164 -12.56 -0.32 1.63
C MET A 164 -12.31 0.09 3.08
N TYR A 165 -12.27 1.39 3.38
CA TYR A 165 -12.05 1.88 4.74
C TYR A 165 -13.34 2.42 5.39
N SER A 166 -14.51 2.23 4.76
CA SER A 166 -15.81 2.50 5.37
C SER A 166 -16.31 1.31 6.17
N TYR A 167 -15.61 1.01 7.26
CA TYR A 167 -16.06 0.03 8.24
C TYR A 167 -17.32 0.52 8.95
N ASP A 168 -18.31 -0.34 9.11
CA ASP A 168 -19.42 -0.05 10.02
C ASP A 168 -19.00 -0.18 11.49
N GLU A 169 -19.87 0.22 12.42
CA GLU A 169 -19.61 0.14 13.87
C GLU A 169 -19.29 -1.28 14.37
N LYS A 170 -19.48 -2.32 13.54
CA LYS A 170 -19.17 -3.73 13.84
C LYS A 170 -17.90 -4.21 13.13
N GLN A 171 -17.09 -3.30 12.58
CA GLN A 171 -15.91 -3.60 11.75
C GLN A 171 -16.23 -4.50 10.54
N LYS A 172 -17.47 -4.48 10.06
CA LYS A 172 -17.83 -5.20 8.84
C LYS A 172 -17.67 -4.30 7.63
N LEU A 173 -17.20 -4.91 6.55
CA LEU A 173 -17.12 -4.33 5.21
C LEU A 173 -18.47 -4.48 4.50
N SER A 174 -19.56 -4.14 5.17
CA SER A 174 -20.94 -4.34 4.68
C SER A 174 -21.17 -3.70 3.32
N ILE A 175 -20.61 -2.50 3.11
CA ILE A 175 -20.66 -1.80 1.82
C ILE A 175 -19.90 -2.56 0.73
N LEU A 176 -18.69 -3.08 1.02
CA LEU A 176 -17.92 -3.84 0.04
C LEU A 176 -18.60 -5.17 -0.32
N GLU A 177 -19.20 -5.86 0.65
CA GLU A 177 -19.98 -7.09 0.43
C GLU A 177 -21.20 -6.81 -0.45
N GLU A 178 -21.92 -5.72 -0.22
CA GLU A 178 -23.03 -5.29 -1.09
C GLU A 178 -22.56 -5.00 -2.52
N TYR A 179 -21.45 -4.26 -2.68
CA TYR A 179 -20.90 -3.98 -4.02
C TYR A 179 -20.40 -5.24 -4.73
N ALA A 180 -19.73 -6.16 -4.01
CA ALA A 180 -19.26 -7.41 -4.58
C ALA A 180 -20.43 -8.30 -5.03
N ASN A 181 -21.46 -8.41 -4.20
CA ASN A 181 -22.69 -9.15 -4.53
C ASN A 181 -23.46 -8.52 -5.70
N PHE A 182 -23.41 -7.20 -5.86
CA PHE A 182 -24.12 -6.51 -6.94
C PHE A 182 -23.37 -6.50 -8.28
N LEU A 183 -22.03 -6.47 -8.25
CA LEU A 183 -21.21 -6.29 -9.45
C LEU A 183 -20.57 -7.59 -9.98
N LEU A 184 -20.37 -8.59 -9.12
CA LEU A 184 -19.58 -9.80 -9.45
C LEU A 184 -20.36 -11.11 -9.34
N LEU A 185 -21.56 -11.08 -8.75
CA LEU A 185 -22.47 -12.24 -8.57
C LEU A 185 -23.81 -11.96 -9.24
#